data_AF-A0A953ZYH3-F1
#
_entry.id   AF-A0A953ZYH3-F1
#
_cell.length_a   1.000
_cell.length_b   1.000
_cell.length_c   1.000
_cell.angle_alpha   90.00
_cell.angle_beta   90.00
_cell.angle_gamma   90.00
#
_symmetry.space_group_name_H-M   'P 1'
#
loop_
_entity.id
_entity.type
_entity.pdbx_description
1 polymer ?
#
loop_
_entity_poly.entity_id
_entity_poly.type
_entity_poly.pdbx_seq_one_letter_code
_entity_poly.pdbx_strand_id
1 'polypeptide(L)'
;HSPHRDKKRGFARCIAILQDMAYPMERVLLDHGNEETIQITREVGCYQGFSIYPFTKMDENRMVAIVQEFGVERMVINSAADWGVSDPLMVPKTIVKLRQAGVAEHAIQQLVWDNPVGFFAQTGRLDAAELSQPPGFDRRETFDGNSVLRGQDPTR
;
A
#
# COMPACT_ATOMS: atom_id res chain seq x y z
N HIS A 1 4.64 -10.59 4.74
CA HIS A 1 3.21 -10.90 4.87
C HIS A 1 2.97 -11.78 6.11
N SER A 2 2.02 -11.42 6.99
CA SER A 2 1.66 -12.21 8.18
C SER A 2 1.04 -13.59 7.85
N PRO A 3 1.12 -14.58 8.75
CA PRO A 3 0.26 -15.77 8.71
C PRO A 3 -1.24 -15.43 8.83
N HIS A 4 -2.12 -16.36 8.45
CA HIS A 4 -3.58 -16.20 8.55
C HIS A 4 -4.11 -16.19 10.00
N ARG A 5 -3.42 -16.86 10.92
CA ARG A 5 -3.76 -16.95 12.34
C ARG A 5 -2.59 -16.42 13.18
N ASP A 6 -2.91 -15.91 14.36
CA ASP A 6 -1.92 -15.40 15.33
C ASP A 6 -0.96 -14.37 14.69
N LYS A 7 -1.55 -13.33 14.08
CA LYS A 7 -0.83 -12.27 13.34
C LYS A 7 0.20 -11.58 14.21
N LYS A 8 -0.14 -11.28 15.46
CA LYS A 8 0.75 -10.62 16.43
C LYS A 8 2.02 -11.45 16.67
N ARG A 9 1.90 -12.76 16.92
CA ARG A 9 3.07 -13.64 17.07
C ARG A 9 3.86 -13.77 15.77
N GLY A 10 3.17 -13.84 14.63
CA GLY A 10 3.80 -13.86 13.32
C GLY A 10 4.68 -12.63 13.07
N PHE A 11 4.14 -11.43 13.32
CA PHE A 11 4.89 -10.18 13.22
C PHE A 11 6.04 -10.12 14.23
N ALA A 12 5.81 -10.48 15.50
CA ALA A 12 6.87 -10.52 16.50
C ALA A 12 8.03 -11.44 16.07
N ARG A 13 7.74 -12.57 15.44
CA ARG A 13 8.77 -13.46 14.90
C ARG A 13 9.53 -12.84 13.72
N CYS A 14 8.83 -12.20 12.79
CA CYS A 14 9.48 -11.48 11.67
C CYS A 14 10.40 -10.37 12.18
N ILE A 15 9.92 -9.55 13.12
CA ILE A 15 10.68 -8.47 13.74
C ILE A 15 11.93 -9.02 14.41
N ALA A 16 11.81 -10.08 15.23
CA ALA A 16 12.96 -10.68 15.91
C ALA A 16 14.05 -11.16 14.93
N ILE A 17 13.64 -11.77 13.81
CA ILE A 17 14.59 -12.21 12.76
C ILE A 17 15.29 -11.01 12.12
N LEU A 18 14.55 -9.96 11.78
CA LEU A 18 15.10 -8.76 11.13
C LEU A 18 16.06 -8.02 12.06
N GLN A 19 15.75 -7.95 13.36
CA GLN A 19 16.62 -7.37 14.38
C GLN A 19 17.91 -8.18 14.57
N ASP A 20 17.81 -9.51 14.62
CA ASP A 20 18.98 -10.42 14.70
C ASP A 20 19.92 -10.24 13.49
N MET A 21 19.33 -9.99 12.31
CA MET A 21 20.07 -9.68 11.09
C MET A 21 20.57 -8.23 11.00
N ALA A 22 20.29 -7.39 11.99
CA ALA A 22 20.54 -5.94 11.96
C ALA A 22 19.98 -5.24 10.70
N TYR A 23 18.84 -5.71 10.19
CA TYR A 23 18.21 -5.14 9.01
C TYR A 23 17.48 -3.83 9.38
N PRO A 24 17.63 -2.75 8.60
CA PRO A 24 17.00 -1.45 8.88
C PRO A 24 15.47 -1.55 8.80
N MET A 25 14.78 -1.30 9.92
CA MET A 25 13.33 -1.49 10.04
C MET A 25 12.53 -0.49 9.19
N GLU A 26 13.06 0.69 8.93
CA GLU A 26 12.48 1.68 8.01
C GLU A 26 12.40 1.20 6.56
N ARG A 27 13.14 0.13 6.21
CA ARG A 27 13.09 -0.55 4.91
C ARG A 27 12.16 -1.76 4.89
N VAL A 28 11.43 -2.01 5.98
CA VAL A 28 10.55 -3.17 6.12
C VAL A 28 9.10 -2.73 6.01
N LEU A 29 8.31 -3.42 5.19
CA LEU A 29 6.86 -3.33 5.15
C LEU A 29 6.25 -4.65 5.64
N LEU A 30 5.64 -4.63 6.83
CA LEU A 30 4.92 -5.78 7.36
C LEU A 30 3.44 -5.70 6.98
N ASP A 31 3.07 -6.51 5.99
CA ASP A 31 1.74 -6.46 5.38
C ASP A 31 0.73 -7.48 5.93
N HIS A 32 -0.55 -7.17 5.69
CA HIS A 32 -1.74 -7.77 6.28
C HIS A 32 -1.83 -7.59 7.80
N GLY A 33 -1.47 -6.39 8.28
CA GLY A 33 -1.75 -5.97 9.63
C GLY A 33 -3.24 -5.84 9.93
N ASN A 34 -3.53 -5.68 11.22
CA ASN A 34 -4.81 -5.32 11.81
C ASN A 34 -4.54 -4.51 13.10
N GLU A 35 -5.58 -4.17 13.85
CA GLU A 35 -5.53 -3.37 15.08
C GLU A 35 -4.51 -3.91 16.10
N GLU A 36 -4.41 -5.24 16.25
CA GLU A 36 -3.51 -5.90 17.21
C GLU A 36 -2.01 -5.77 16.87
N THR A 37 -1.69 -5.42 15.62
CA THR A 37 -0.32 -5.39 15.09
C THR A 37 0.28 -3.98 14.96
N ILE A 38 -0.54 -2.94 15.13
CA ILE A 38 -0.12 -1.54 14.94
C ILE A 38 0.97 -1.16 15.95
N GLN A 39 0.75 -1.45 17.22
CA GLN A 39 1.68 -1.05 18.29
C GLN A 39 3.08 -1.62 18.06
N ILE A 40 3.18 -2.93 17.84
CA ILE A 40 4.47 -3.61 17.67
C ILE A 40 5.25 -3.16 16.43
N THR A 41 4.55 -2.73 15.37
CA THR A 41 5.18 -2.25 14.14
C THR A 41 5.63 -0.80 14.25
N ARG A 42 4.86 0.03 14.97
CA ARG A 42 5.24 1.41 15.28
C ARG A 42 6.44 1.49 16.23
N GLU A 43 6.46 0.67 17.27
CA GLU A 43 7.57 0.61 18.25
C GLU A 43 8.93 0.36 17.58
N VAL A 44 8.95 -0.45 16.52
CA VAL A 44 10.17 -0.78 15.77
C VAL A 44 10.39 0.10 14.54
N GLY A 45 9.45 0.99 14.23
CA GLY A 45 9.56 1.96 13.14
C GLY A 45 9.44 1.41 11.72
N CYS A 46 8.88 0.21 11.52
CA CYS A 46 8.65 -0.29 10.16
C CYS A 46 7.36 0.25 9.53
N TYR A 47 7.23 0.10 8.22
CA TYR A 47 5.98 0.39 7.52
C TYR A 47 4.91 -0.66 7.86
N GLN A 48 3.69 -0.18 8.08
CA GLN A 48 2.49 -0.95 8.38
C GLN A 48 1.68 -1.14 7.09
N GLY A 49 1.56 -2.38 6.62
CA GLY A 49 0.74 -2.72 5.45
C GLY A 49 -0.62 -3.27 5.85
N PHE A 50 -1.68 -2.74 5.25
CA PHE A 50 -3.05 -3.22 5.43
C PHE A 50 -3.68 -3.58 4.09
N SER A 51 -4.01 -4.86 3.93
CA SER A 51 -4.72 -5.35 2.77
C SER A 51 -6.22 -5.30 3.02
N ILE A 52 -6.92 -4.42 2.31
CA ILE A 52 -8.35 -4.17 2.46
C ILE A 52 -9.13 -5.07 1.51
N TYR A 53 -10.12 -5.78 2.04
CA TYR A 53 -10.93 -6.77 1.32
C TYR A 53 -12.43 -6.52 1.52
N PRO A 54 -13.27 -6.90 0.55
CA PRO A 54 -14.72 -6.68 0.67
C PRO A 54 -15.41 -7.52 1.75
N PHE A 55 -14.94 -8.75 1.99
CA PHE A 55 -15.68 -9.74 2.80
C PHE A 55 -14.85 -10.49 3.84
N THR A 56 -13.53 -10.36 3.80
CA THR A 56 -12.63 -11.13 4.67
C THR A 56 -11.58 -10.22 5.28
N LYS A 57 -10.92 -10.63 6.37
CA LYS A 57 -9.73 -9.95 6.90
C LYS A 57 -10.00 -8.51 7.39
N MET A 58 -9.56 -7.49 6.65
CA MET A 58 -9.56 -6.07 7.02
C MET A 58 -10.51 -5.33 6.07
N ASP A 59 -11.40 -4.48 6.58
CA ASP A 59 -12.36 -3.71 5.77
C ASP A 59 -12.13 -2.19 5.89
N GLU A 60 -12.82 -1.41 5.04
CA GLU A 60 -12.64 0.05 4.99
C GLU A 60 -13.04 0.74 6.29
N ASN A 61 -14.09 0.29 6.98
CA ASN A 61 -14.58 0.95 8.20
C ASN A 61 -13.59 0.77 9.35
N ARG A 62 -13.04 -0.44 9.47
CA ARG A 62 -11.99 -0.71 10.45
C ARG A 62 -10.68 0.02 10.11
N MET A 63 -10.35 0.18 8.83
CA MET A 63 -9.22 1.03 8.42
C MET A 63 -9.45 2.49 8.80
N VAL A 64 -10.67 3.02 8.63
CA VAL A 64 -11.03 4.38 9.10
C VAL A 64 -10.80 4.51 10.61
N ALA A 65 -11.23 3.54 11.42
CA ALA A 65 -11.01 3.56 12.86
C ALA A 65 -9.52 3.58 13.22
N ILE A 66 -8.70 2.75 12.55
CA ILE A 66 -7.24 2.75 12.71
C ILE A 66 -6.64 4.13 12.38
N VAL A 67 -7.06 4.75 11.28
CA VAL A 67 -6.55 6.07 10.89
C VAL A 67 -6.95 7.15 11.91
N GLN A 68 -8.16 7.11 12.44
CA GLN A 68 -8.63 8.07 13.44
C GLN A 68 -7.90 7.92 14.78
N GLU A 69 -7.58 6.70 15.18
CA GLU A 69 -6.90 6.43 16.46
C GLU A 69 -5.40 6.67 16.38
N PHE A 70 -4.74 6.21 15.30
CA PHE A 70 -3.29 6.15 15.22
C PHE A 70 -2.68 7.16 14.24
N GLY A 71 -3.48 7.79 13.37
CA GLY A 71 -2.97 8.57 12.24
C GLY A 71 -2.40 7.67 11.14
N VAL A 72 -1.68 8.26 10.18
CA VAL A 72 -1.28 7.60 8.93
C VAL A 72 0.24 7.40 8.77
N GLU A 73 1.05 7.74 9.76
CA GLU A 73 2.50 7.68 9.64
C GLU A 73 2.99 6.26 9.31
N ARG A 74 3.76 6.14 8.21
CA ARG A 74 4.32 4.87 7.67
C ARG A 74 3.26 3.78 7.47
N MET A 75 2.03 4.16 7.13
CA MET A 75 0.97 3.22 6.75
C MET A 75 0.83 3.14 5.23
N VAL A 76 0.54 1.94 4.73
CA VAL A 76 0.25 1.66 3.33
C VAL A 76 -0.99 0.76 3.27
N ILE A 77 -1.95 1.10 2.41
CA ILE A 77 -3.11 0.24 2.12
C ILE A 77 -3.00 -0.37 0.71
N ASN A 78 -3.52 -1.57 0.53
CA ASN A 78 -3.59 -2.26 -0.76
C ASN A 78 -4.87 -3.09 -0.89
N SER A 79 -5.25 -3.48 -2.11
CA SER A 79 -6.44 -4.29 -2.38
C SER A 79 -6.18 -5.80 -2.42
N ALA A 80 -4.92 -6.22 -2.19
CA ALA A 80 -4.42 -7.59 -2.23
C ALA A 80 -5.18 -8.50 -3.22
N ALA A 81 -5.03 -8.18 -4.52
CA ALA A 81 -5.57 -8.93 -5.65
C ALA A 81 -4.97 -10.35 -5.71
N ASP A 82 -5.38 -11.20 -4.77
CA ASP A 82 -4.93 -12.56 -4.55
C ASP A 82 -6.03 -13.57 -4.90
N TRP A 83 -5.83 -14.83 -4.51
CA TRP A 83 -6.69 -15.97 -4.83
C TRP A 83 -8.10 -15.92 -4.22
N GLY A 84 -8.39 -14.95 -3.35
CA GLY A 84 -9.72 -14.74 -2.77
C GLY A 84 -10.62 -13.83 -3.60
N VAL A 85 -11.85 -13.62 -3.14
CA VAL A 85 -12.73 -12.57 -3.68
C VAL A 85 -12.12 -11.21 -3.30
N SER A 86 -11.40 -10.63 -4.24
CA SER A 86 -10.75 -9.33 -4.14
C SER A 86 -11.50 -8.29 -4.97
N ASP A 87 -11.29 -7.02 -4.67
CA ASP A 87 -11.82 -5.91 -5.46
C ASP A 87 -10.68 -4.92 -5.72
N PRO A 88 -10.27 -4.69 -6.98
CA PRO A 88 -9.16 -3.78 -7.28
C PRO A 88 -9.45 -2.33 -6.84
N LEU A 89 -10.72 -1.99 -6.57
CA LEU A 89 -11.16 -0.68 -6.13
C LEU A 89 -11.19 -0.52 -4.60
N MET A 90 -10.70 -1.48 -3.80
CA MET A 90 -10.73 -1.32 -2.33
C MET A 90 -9.95 -0.10 -1.83
N VAL A 91 -8.84 0.28 -2.46
CA VAL A 91 -8.11 1.51 -2.10
C VAL A 91 -8.97 2.77 -2.35
N PRO A 92 -9.50 3.04 -3.56
CA PRO A 92 -10.36 4.21 -3.77
C PRO A 92 -11.66 4.17 -2.96
N LYS A 93 -12.24 3.00 -2.71
CA LYS A 93 -13.41 2.87 -1.81
C LYS A 93 -13.06 3.24 -0.37
N THR A 94 -11.88 2.84 0.12
CA THR A 94 -11.38 3.24 1.44
C THR A 94 -11.18 4.75 1.52
N ILE A 95 -10.66 5.39 0.47
CA ILE A 95 -10.55 6.86 0.38
C ILE A 95 -11.91 7.54 0.56
N VAL A 96 -12.96 7.05 -0.10
CA VAL A 96 -14.31 7.59 0.05
C VAL A 96 -14.79 7.49 1.50
N LYS A 97 -14.51 6.37 2.18
CA LYS A 97 -14.87 6.18 3.59
C LYS A 97 -14.10 7.10 4.53
N LEU A 98 -12.80 7.29 4.29
CA LEU A 98 -11.95 8.23 5.05
C LEU A 98 -12.47 9.67 4.92
N ARG A 99 -12.85 10.09 3.71
CA ARG A 99 -13.47 11.41 3.46
C ARG A 99 -14.80 11.57 4.20
N GLN A 100 -15.67 10.56 4.12
CA GLN A 100 -16.95 10.55 4.83
C GLN A 100 -16.77 10.64 6.36
N ALA A 101 -15.67 10.09 6.87
CA ALA A 101 -15.30 10.14 8.28
C ALA A 101 -14.54 11.41 8.71
N GLY A 102 -14.39 12.39 7.80
CA GLY A 102 -13.74 13.68 8.10
C GLY A 102 -12.22 13.63 8.20
N VAL A 103 -11.56 12.59 7.68
CA VAL A 103 -10.09 12.54 7.62
C VAL A 103 -9.59 13.59 6.63
N ALA A 104 -8.60 14.38 7.04
CA ALA A 104 -8.07 15.47 6.23
C ALA A 104 -7.40 14.94 4.94
N GLU A 105 -7.59 15.65 3.82
CA GLU A 105 -7.06 15.22 2.51
C GLU A 105 -5.54 14.99 2.51
N HIS A 106 -4.77 15.79 3.24
CA HIS A 106 -3.32 15.60 3.34
C HIS A 106 -2.95 14.26 4.01
N ALA A 107 -3.72 13.81 5.01
CA ALA A 107 -3.51 12.52 5.65
C ALA A 107 -3.92 11.37 4.73
N ILE A 108 -5.00 11.54 3.95
CA ILE A 108 -5.39 10.58 2.91
C ILE A 108 -4.29 10.47 1.86
N GLN A 109 -3.78 11.59 1.36
CA GLN A 109 -2.68 11.62 0.39
C GLN A 109 -1.43 10.96 0.97
N GLN A 110 -1.08 11.25 2.22
CA GLN A 110 0.04 10.60 2.87
C GLN A 110 -0.13 9.07 2.92
N LEU A 111 -1.33 8.59 3.27
CA LEU A 111 -1.63 7.15 3.37
C LEU A 111 -1.54 6.43 2.01
N VAL A 112 -2.08 7.03 0.95
CA VAL A 112 -2.27 6.34 -0.35
C VAL A 112 -1.26 6.73 -1.42
N TRP A 113 -0.44 7.75 -1.17
CA TRP A 113 0.56 8.24 -2.13
C TRP A 113 1.92 8.44 -1.48
N ASP A 114 2.05 9.37 -0.52
CA ASP A 114 3.38 9.79 -0.05
C ASP A 114 4.11 8.65 0.68
N ASN A 115 3.40 7.88 1.52
CA ASN A 115 3.99 6.73 2.21
C ASN A 115 4.39 5.60 1.23
N PRO A 116 3.51 5.10 0.32
CA PRO A 116 3.91 4.11 -0.68
C PRO A 116 5.09 4.57 -1.54
N VAL A 117 5.05 5.77 -2.10
CA VAL A 117 6.13 6.32 -2.92
C VAL A 117 7.41 6.41 -2.11
N GLY A 118 7.35 6.95 -0.88
CA GLY A 118 8.48 7.05 0.02
C GLY A 118 9.09 5.70 0.40
N PHE A 119 8.29 4.63 0.50
CA PHE A 119 8.78 3.28 0.74
C PHE A 119 9.46 2.67 -0.49
N PHE A 120 8.80 2.67 -1.65
CA PHE A 120 9.31 2.00 -2.85
C PHE A 120 10.48 2.74 -3.51
N ALA A 121 10.55 4.07 -3.38
CA ALA A 121 11.65 4.89 -3.88
C ALA A 121 13.00 4.61 -3.19
N GLN A 122 13.00 4.00 -1.98
CA GLN A 122 14.23 3.70 -1.24
C GLN A 122 15.21 2.78 -2.00
N THR A 123 14.70 2.03 -2.99
CA THR A 123 15.49 1.12 -3.82
C THR A 123 16.10 1.78 -5.06
N GLY A 124 15.70 3.03 -5.38
CA GLY A 124 16.08 3.73 -6.60
C GLY A 124 15.42 3.20 -7.88
N ARG A 125 14.51 2.21 -7.78
CA ARG A 125 13.76 1.66 -8.93
C ARG A 125 12.49 2.44 -9.26
N LEU A 126 12.06 3.29 -8.34
CA LEU A 126 10.91 4.17 -8.51
C LEU A 126 11.41 5.60 -8.35
N ASP A 127 11.30 6.40 -9.41
CA ASP A 127 11.63 7.81 -9.40
C ASP A 127 10.35 8.64 -9.18
N ALA A 128 10.29 9.36 -8.06
CA ALA A 128 9.18 10.24 -7.74
C ALA A 128 9.06 11.44 -8.71
N ALA A 129 10.16 11.87 -9.32
CA ALA A 129 10.16 12.92 -10.33
C ALA A 129 9.49 12.45 -11.62
N GLU A 130 9.76 11.22 -12.05
CA GLU A 130 9.09 10.59 -13.20
C GLU A 130 7.58 10.46 -12.95
N LEU A 131 7.17 10.04 -11.75
CA LEU A 131 5.74 9.92 -11.39
C LEU A 131 4.98 11.26 -11.41
N SER A 132 5.71 12.38 -11.27
CA SER A 132 5.11 13.72 -11.31
C SER A 132 4.87 14.22 -12.73
N GLN A 133 5.41 13.53 -13.75
CA GLN A 133 5.18 13.86 -15.14
C GLN A 133 4.03 13.01 -15.69
N PRO A 134 3.07 13.61 -16.43
CA PRO A 134 2.09 12.82 -17.15
C PRO A 134 2.82 11.88 -18.10
N PRO A 135 2.43 10.60 -18.19
CA PRO A 135 3.10 9.66 -19.07
C PRO A 135 3.00 10.17 -20.51
N GLY A 136 4.16 10.46 -21.10
CA GLY A 136 4.26 10.69 -22.54
C GLY A 136 4.08 9.35 -23.23
N PHE A 137 2.97 9.17 -23.93
CA PHE A 137 2.71 7.94 -24.68
C PHE A 137 2.88 8.20 -26.17
N ASP A 138 3.95 7.67 -26.75
CA ASP A 138 4.07 7.58 -28.19
C ASP A 138 3.30 6.34 -28.67
N ARG A 139 2.16 6.55 -29.35
CA ARG A 139 1.31 5.47 -29.84
C ARG A 139 1.99 4.59 -30.91
N ARG A 140 3.16 5.00 -31.41
CA ARG A 140 4.00 4.22 -32.34
C ARG A 140 4.86 3.19 -31.63
N GLU A 141 5.10 3.34 -30.33
CA GLU A 141 5.91 2.39 -29.57
C GLU A 141 5.19 1.04 -29.46
N THR A 142 5.98 -0.03 -29.55
CA THR A 142 5.50 -1.40 -29.38
C THR A 142 6.15 -2.00 -28.15
N PHE A 143 5.42 -2.85 -27.44
CA PHE A 143 5.97 -3.65 -26.34
C PHE A 143 6.06 -5.11 -26.79
N ASP A 144 7.29 -5.63 -26.93
CA ASP A 144 7.56 -6.94 -27.53
C ASP A 144 6.87 -7.15 -28.90
N GLY A 145 6.86 -6.10 -29.73
CA GLY A 145 6.21 -6.10 -31.04
C GLY A 145 4.68 -6.00 -31.00
N ASN A 146 4.07 -5.94 -29.82
CA ASN A 146 2.62 -5.75 -29.67
C ASN A 146 2.27 -4.26 -29.68
N SER A 147 1.18 -3.93 -30.37
CA SER A 147 0.57 -2.61 -30.36
C SER A 147 -0.81 -2.66 -29.71
N VAL A 148 -1.13 -1.61 -28.95
CA VAL A 148 -2.49 -1.34 -28.46
C VAL A 148 -3.42 -0.86 -29.57
N LEU A 149 -2.86 -0.43 -30.72
CA LEU A 149 -3.62 -0.02 -31.87
C LEU A 149 -4.32 -1.22 -32.54
N ARG A 150 -5.49 -0.94 -33.09
CA ARG A 150 -6.37 -1.83 -33.85
C ARG A 150 -6.76 -1.11 -35.15
N GLY A 151 -5.77 -0.56 -35.86
CA GLY A 151 -5.93 0.15 -37.13
C GLY A 151 -6.10 1.67 -37.03
N GLN A 152 -5.93 2.27 -35.84
CA GLN A 152 -5.89 3.73 -35.72
C GLN A 152 -4.58 4.32 -36.24
N ASP A 153 -4.62 5.58 -36.67
CA ASP A 153 -3.44 6.38 -36.98
C ASP A 153 -2.69 6.70 -35.66
N PRO A 154 -1.43 6.28 -35.48
CA PRO A 154 -0.67 6.53 -34.26
C PRO A 154 -0.37 8.01 -34.01
N THR A 155 -0.57 8.89 -34.99
CA THR A 155 -0.31 10.34 -34.88
C THR A 155 -1.56 11.17 -34.57
N ARG A 156 -2.73 10.54 -34.48
CA ARG A 156 -4.02 11.17 -34.17
C ARG A 156 -4.61 10.66 -32.85
#